data_AF-A0A3D0HZ39-F1
#
_entry.id   AF-A0A3D0HZ39-F1
#
_cell.length_a   1.000
_cell.length_b   1.000
_cell.length_c   1.000
_cell.angle_alpha   90.00
_cell.angle_beta   90.00
_cell.angle_gamma   90.00
#
_symmetry.space_group_name_H-M   'P 1'
#
loop_
_entity.id
_entity.type
_entity.pdbx_description
1 polymer ?
#
loop_
_entity_poly.entity_id
_entity_poly.type
_entity_poly.pdbx_seq_one_letter_code
_entity_poly.pdbx_strand_id
1 'polypeptide(L)'
;MKGFVNNNFNKVWICILQITLTIIIFENHLLAQTQGQKEEKWAKDIFNKHTKIQDYPKFTGQITKLDSNSFKFDEKTLIILTHSEELKILLENGIFYPNIIVGNSVAVTKTKQQLDSLSDSQKFFYNISRTDSLKISNFEELKSLSKSPKQKIFKFYLYNFGIMKPTICYIELTNKDGTKGFDRIEFMKGCRVTYFEDSGILF
;
A
#
# COMPACT_ATOMS: atom_id res chain seq x y z
N MET A 1 59.06 -22.48 -7.74
CA MET A 1 58.02 -21.87 -8.61
C MET A 1 56.66 -22.53 -8.34
N LYS A 2 55.88 -22.08 -7.34
CA LYS A 2 54.49 -22.54 -7.08
C LYS A 2 53.58 -21.42 -6.51
N GLY A 3 53.84 -20.16 -6.85
CA GLY A 3 53.12 -19.00 -6.28
C GLY A 3 52.26 -18.21 -7.27
N PHE A 4 52.41 -18.42 -8.58
CA PHE A 4 51.80 -17.54 -9.60
C PHE A 4 50.45 -18.00 -10.13
N VAL A 5 50.05 -19.25 -9.91
CA VAL A 5 48.83 -19.84 -10.49
C VAL A 5 47.58 -19.52 -9.66
N ASN A 6 47.72 -19.26 -8.36
CA ASN A 6 46.58 -19.12 -7.45
C ASN A 6 45.86 -17.75 -7.56
N ASN A 7 46.58 -16.70 -7.97
CA ASN A 7 46.04 -15.33 -7.96
C ASN A 7 45.14 -15.04 -9.17
N ASN A 8 45.41 -15.66 -10.33
CA ASN A 8 44.56 -15.53 -11.52
C ASN A 8 43.26 -16.34 -11.40
N PHE A 9 43.30 -17.49 -10.72
CA PHE A 9 42.11 -18.31 -10.51
C PHE A 9 41.07 -17.58 -9.62
N ASN A 10 41.52 -16.95 -8.52
CA ASN A 10 40.65 -16.14 -7.67
C ASN A 10 40.06 -14.92 -8.38
N LYS A 11 40.83 -14.25 -9.25
CA LYS A 11 40.32 -13.14 -10.07
C LYS A 11 39.21 -13.59 -11.02
N VAL A 12 39.34 -14.77 -11.64
CA VAL A 12 38.31 -15.31 -12.54
C VAL A 12 37.01 -15.61 -11.78
N TRP A 13 37.08 -16.21 -10.59
CA TRP A 13 35.89 -16.47 -9.76
C TRP A 13 35.21 -15.19 -9.26
N ILE A 14 36.00 -14.18 -8.86
CA ILE A 14 35.47 -12.87 -8.47
C ILE A 14 34.75 -12.21 -9.64
N CYS A 15 35.33 -12.25 -10.85
CA CYS A 15 34.69 -11.73 -12.06
C CYS A 15 33.39 -12.48 -12.39
N ILE A 16 33.38 -13.82 -12.32
CA ILE A 16 32.18 -14.62 -12.56
C ILE A 16 31.08 -14.25 -11.55
N LEU A 17 31.43 -14.09 -10.27
CA LEU A 17 30.47 -13.77 -9.21
C LEU A 17 29.92 -12.34 -9.33
N GLN A 18 30.73 -11.38 -9.78
CA GLN A 18 30.26 -10.03 -10.12
C GLN A 18 29.33 -10.04 -11.32
N ILE A 19 29.67 -10.79 -12.38
CA ILE A 19 28.83 -10.92 -13.57
C ILE A 19 27.47 -11.54 -13.20
N THR A 20 27.44 -12.64 -12.45
CA THR A 20 26.18 -13.26 -12.03
C THR A 20 25.33 -12.35 -11.16
N LEU A 21 25.94 -11.61 -10.22
CA LEU A 21 25.23 -10.63 -9.40
C LEU A 21 24.61 -9.50 -10.25
N THR A 22 25.36 -8.98 -11.23
CA THR A 22 24.84 -7.94 -12.13
C THR A 22 23.69 -8.44 -13.01
N ILE A 23 23.75 -9.69 -13.49
CA ILE A 23 22.66 -10.30 -14.25
C ILE A 23 21.39 -10.40 -13.39
N ILE A 24 21.51 -10.89 -12.16
CA ILE A 24 20.36 -10.99 -11.22
C ILE A 24 19.76 -9.61 -10.93
N ILE A 25 20.59 -8.58 -10.70
CA ILE A 25 20.11 -7.21 -10.49
C ILE A 25 19.37 -6.69 -11.72
N PHE A 26 19.92 -6.92 -12.92
CA PHE A 26 19.32 -6.47 -14.18
C PHE A 26 17.98 -7.16 -14.46
N GLU A 27 17.89 -8.48 -14.27
CA GLU A 27 16.64 -9.24 -14.43
C GLU A 27 15.56 -8.75 -13.47
N ASN A 28 15.89 -8.56 -12.19
CA ASN A 28 14.96 -8.03 -11.20
C ASN A 28 14.46 -6.63 -11.58
N HIS A 29 15.33 -5.77 -12.09
CA HIS A 29 14.96 -4.44 -12.55
C HIS A 29 14.03 -4.49 -13.77
N LEU A 30 14.30 -5.36 -14.75
CA LEU A 30 13.42 -5.55 -15.91
C LEU A 30 12.04 -6.08 -15.50
N LEU A 31 11.99 -7.05 -14.60
CA LEU A 31 10.73 -7.57 -14.05
C LEU A 31 9.95 -6.48 -13.30
N ALA A 32 10.62 -5.66 -12.49
CA ALA A 32 9.99 -4.53 -11.80
C ALA A 32 9.41 -3.50 -12.77
N GLN A 33 10.13 -3.17 -13.85
CA GLN A 33 9.63 -2.26 -14.89
C GLN A 33 8.40 -2.81 -15.61
N THR A 34 8.44 -4.08 -16.02
CA THR A 34 7.30 -4.70 -16.71
C THR A 34 6.06 -4.81 -15.82
N GLN A 35 6.25 -5.10 -14.53
CA GLN A 35 5.17 -5.10 -13.55
C GLN A 35 4.61 -3.69 -13.33
N GLY A 36 5.46 -2.69 -13.15
CA GLY A 36 5.04 -1.29 -12.99
C GLY A 36 4.23 -0.77 -14.19
N GLN A 37 4.61 -1.12 -15.41
CA GLN A 37 3.85 -0.78 -16.62
C GLN A 37 2.47 -1.43 -16.67
N LYS A 38 2.35 -2.70 -16.24
CA LYS A 38 1.05 -3.39 -16.16
C LYS A 38 0.15 -2.72 -15.13
N GLU A 39 0.68 -2.40 -13.95
CA GLU A 39 -0.05 -1.71 -12.89
C GLU A 39 -0.53 -0.33 -13.34
N GLU A 40 0.33 0.46 -14.01
CA GLU A 40 -0.06 1.76 -14.54
C GLU A 40 -1.16 1.61 -15.61
N LYS A 41 -1.07 0.59 -16.47
CA LYS A 41 -2.12 0.30 -17.46
C LYS A 41 -3.45 -0.05 -16.79
N TRP A 42 -3.45 -0.91 -15.77
CA TRP A 42 -4.65 -1.24 -15.01
C TRP A 42 -5.25 -0.02 -14.32
N ALA A 43 -4.43 0.82 -13.72
CA ALA A 43 -4.87 2.07 -13.13
C ALA A 43 -5.53 2.98 -14.18
N LYS A 44 -4.93 3.13 -15.37
CA LYS A 44 -5.54 3.87 -16.50
C LYS A 44 -6.91 3.30 -16.86
N ASP A 45 -7.03 1.98 -16.97
CA ASP A 45 -8.28 1.33 -17.35
C ASP A 45 -9.38 1.54 -16.28
N ILE A 46 -9.03 1.45 -15.00
CA ILE A 46 -9.95 1.73 -13.87
C ILE A 46 -10.42 3.19 -13.93
N PHE A 47 -9.49 4.15 -13.96
CA PHE A 47 -9.81 5.58 -13.91
C PHE A 47 -10.41 6.15 -15.20
N ASN A 48 -10.27 5.46 -16.34
CA ASN A 48 -10.97 5.81 -17.58
C ASN A 48 -12.43 5.35 -17.59
N LYS A 49 -12.74 4.24 -16.90
CA LYS A 49 -14.11 3.71 -16.77
C LYS A 49 -14.85 4.31 -15.57
N HIS A 50 -14.11 4.82 -14.59
CA HIS A 50 -14.67 5.48 -13.43
C HIS A 50 -15.36 6.80 -13.81
N THR A 51 -16.68 6.85 -13.65
CA THR A 51 -17.52 8.01 -14.02
C THR A 51 -18.24 8.65 -12.82
N LYS A 52 -18.15 8.06 -11.62
CA LYS A 52 -18.92 8.48 -10.45
C LYS A 52 -18.04 8.71 -9.23
N ILE A 53 -17.77 9.97 -8.95
CA ILE A 53 -17.18 10.41 -7.67
C ILE A 53 -18.05 9.89 -6.53
N GLN A 54 -17.41 9.23 -5.57
CA GLN A 54 -17.98 8.82 -4.30
C GLN A 54 -17.63 9.88 -3.27
N ASP A 55 -18.52 10.14 -2.30
CA ASP A 55 -18.20 11.07 -1.21
C ASP A 55 -17.94 10.28 0.07
N TYR A 56 -16.68 10.30 0.50
CA TYR A 56 -16.27 9.72 1.77
C TYR A 56 -16.12 10.85 2.79
N PRO A 57 -17.07 11.02 3.72
CA PRO A 57 -16.98 12.07 4.73
C PRO A 57 -15.77 11.83 5.62
N LYS A 58 -15.25 12.89 6.24
CA LYS A 58 -14.21 12.75 7.26
C LYS A 58 -14.71 11.87 8.39
N PHE A 59 -13.82 11.05 8.93
CA PHE A 59 -14.10 10.22 10.09
C PHE A 59 -14.45 11.09 11.30
N THR A 60 -15.53 10.74 11.99
CA THR A 60 -16.05 11.48 13.15
C THR A 60 -15.88 10.74 14.48
N GLY A 61 -15.39 9.50 14.45
CA GLY A 61 -15.14 8.70 15.65
C GLY A 61 -13.82 9.07 16.33
N GLN A 62 -13.38 8.23 17.27
CA GLN A 62 -12.14 8.47 17.99
C GLN A 62 -10.93 8.00 17.17
N ILE A 63 -9.98 8.91 16.96
CA ILE A 63 -8.67 8.60 16.36
C ILE A 63 -7.62 8.63 17.47
N THR A 64 -6.99 7.49 17.74
CA THR A 64 -5.89 7.36 18.70
C THR A 64 -4.62 6.93 17.97
N LYS A 65 -3.57 7.74 18.06
CA LYS A 65 -2.24 7.36 17.59
C LYS A 65 -1.63 6.36 18.59
N LEU A 66 -1.40 5.13 18.14
CA LEU A 66 -0.81 4.08 18.98
C LEU A 66 0.73 4.18 18.98
N ASP A 67 1.31 4.48 17.82
CA ASP A 67 2.74 4.71 17.64
C ASP A 67 2.99 5.62 16.40
N SER A 68 4.23 5.68 15.90
CA SER A 68 4.58 6.53 14.75
C SER A 68 3.93 6.12 13.43
N ASN A 69 3.49 4.86 13.30
CA ASN A 69 2.98 4.25 12.08
C ASN A 69 1.62 3.53 12.27
N SER A 70 1.09 3.47 13.49
CA SER A 70 -0.17 2.78 13.81
C SER A 70 -1.22 3.72 14.38
N PHE A 71 -2.42 3.67 13.81
CA PHE A 71 -3.55 4.53 14.18
C PHE A 71 -4.79 3.67 14.43
N LYS A 72 -5.46 3.92 15.56
CA LYS A 72 -6.73 3.27 15.95
C LYS A 72 -7.90 4.21 15.68
N PHE A 73 -8.90 3.72 14.95
CA PHE A 73 -10.14 4.37 14.56
C PHE A 73 -11.30 3.58 15.17
N ASP A 74 -11.86 4.07 16.27
CA ASP A 74 -12.74 3.29 17.15
C ASP A 74 -12.12 1.91 17.43
N GLU A 75 -12.72 0.80 16.97
CA GLU A 75 -12.19 -0.55 17.21
C GLU A 75 -11.26 -1.09 16.10
N LYS A 76 -11.01 -0.34 15.03
CA LYS A 76 -10.17 -0.78 13.91
C LYS A 76 -8.80 -0.13 13.96
N THR A 77 -7.76 -0.88 13.63
CA THR A 77 -6.39 -0.37 13.56
C THR A 77 -5.89 -0.36 12.12
N LEU A 78 -5.20 0.70 11.73
CA LEU A 78 -4.50 0.82 10.46
C LEU A 78 -3.01 1.04 10.73
N ILE A 79 -2.18 0.21 10.11
CA ILE A 79 -0.73 0.17 10.30
C ILE A 79 -0.04 0.50 8.98
N ILE A 80 0.87 1.46 9.00
CA ILE A 80 1.70 1.86 7.89
C ILE A 80 3.01 1.07 7.92
N LEU A 81 3.26 0.21 6.93
CA LEU A 81 4.48 -0.59 6.85
C LEU A 81 5.66 0.17 6.22
N THR A 82 5.37 1.13 5.35
CA THR A 82 6.40 1.95 4.67
C THR A 82 6.16 3.42 4.97
N HIS A 83 7.20 4.12 5.43
CA HIS A 83 7.11 5.54 5.79
C HIS A 83 6.48 6.39 4.67
N SER A 84 5.42 7.12 5.02
CA SER A 84 4.79 8.16 4.17
C SER A 84 4.16 9.21 5.07
N GLU A 85 4.65 10.44 4.97
CA GLU A 85 4.11 11.58 5.71
C GLU A 85 2.73 11.99 5.17
N GLU A 86 2.51 11.85 3.86
CA GLU A 86 1.21 12.11 3.23
C GLU A 86 0.15 11.19 3.84
N LEU A 87 0.44 9.89 3.92
CA LEU A 87 -0.49 8.93 4.47
C LEU A 87 -0.78 9.21 5.95
N LYS A 88 0.24 9.55 6.75
CA LYS A 88 0.04 9.94 8.15
C LYS A 88 -0.90 11.14 8.28
N ILE A 89 -0.72 12.17 7.45
CA ILE A 89 -1.61 13.34 7.45
C ILE A 89 -3.04 12.92 7.14
N LEU A 90 -3.26 12.04 6.15
CA LEU A 90 -4.60 11.58 5.79
C LEU A 90 -5.26 10.81 6.95
N LEU A 91 -4.49 9.97 7.67
CA LEU A 91 -5.00 9.21 8.82
C LEU A 91 -5.28 10.12 10.02
N GLU A 92 -4.35 10.98 10.40
CA GLU A 92 -4.45 11.88 11.55
C GLU A 92 -5.62 12.87 11.41
N ASN A 93 -5.93 13.29 10.17
CA ASN A 93 -7.03 14.20 9.88
C ASN A 93 -8.37 13.50 9.59
N GLY A 94 -8.43 12.17 9.76
CA GLY A 94 -9.63 11.38 9.49
C GLY A 94 -10.08 11.40 8.02
N ILE A 95 -9.19 11.77 7.10
CA ILE A 95 -9.48 11.82 5.66
C ILE A 95 -9.48 10.40 5.09
N PHE A 96 -8.52 9.58 5.51
CA PHE A 96 -8.44 8.17 5.16
C PHE A 96 -8.54 7.31 6.42
N TYR A 97 -9.41 6.30 6.40
CA TYR A 97 -9.74 5.49 7.58
C TYR A 97 -10.21 4.09 7.17
N PRO A 98 -10.16 3.08 8.08
CA PRO A 98 -10.39 1.67 7.73
C PRO A 98 -11.69 1.37 6.99
N ASN A 99 -12.81 2.01 7.36
CA ASN A 99 -14.11 1.72 6.74
C ASN A 99 -14.18 2.13 5.26
N ILE A 100 -13.25 2.96 4.75
CA ILE A 100 -13.12 3.20 3.31
C ILE A 100 -12.72 1.90 2.59
N ILE A 101 -11.90 1.06 3.24
CA ILE A 101 -11.38 -0.19 2.69
C ILE A 101 -12.36 -1.35 2.94
N VAL A 102 -12.79 -1.54 4.20
CA VAL A 102 -13.56 -2.73 4.62
C VAL A 102 -15.07 -2.47 4.79
N GLY A 103 -15.53 -1.27 4.45
CA GLY A 103 -16.90 -0.83 4.69
C GLY A 103 -17.25 -0.73 6.17
N ASN A 104 -18.54 -0.69 6.48
CA ASN A 104 -19.07 -0.64 7.85
C ASN A 104 -19.11 -2.01 8.54
N SER A 105 -18.27 -2.94 8.10
CA SER A 105 -18.17 -4.27 8.70
C SER A 105 -17.79 -4.15 10.17
N VAL A 106 -18.50 -4.87 11.04
CA VAL A 106 -18.16 -4.95 12.47
C VAL A 106 -16.80 -5.63 12.59
N ALA A 107 -15.91 -5.07 13.41
CA ALA A 107 -14.61 -5.66 13.67
C ALA A 107 -14.82 -7.03 14.32
N VAL A 108 -14.43 -8.10 13.61
CA VAL A 108 -14.49 -9.46 14.16
C VAL A 108 -13.23 -9.69 14.98
N THR A 109 -13.34 -9.53 16.29
CA THR A 109 -12.21 -9.72 17.21
C THR A 109 -12.47 -10.90 18.13
N LYS A 110 -11.60 -11.91 18.08
CA LYS A 110 -11.57 -13.00 19.07
C LYS A 110 -10.54 -12.69 20.15
N THR A 111 -10.88 -13.01 21.39
CA THR A 111 -9.92 -12.98 22.51
C THR A 111 -8.81 -14.02 22.31
N LYS A 112 -7.68 -13.86 23.01
CA LYS A 112 -6.58 -14.84 22.97
C LYS A 112 -7.05 -16.25 23.31
N GLN A 113 -7.86 -16.41 24.36
CA GLN A 113 -8.42 -17.70 24.75
C GLN A 113 -9.30 -18.32 23.66
N GLN A 114 -10.15 -17.52 23.01
CA GLN A 114 -10.95 -17.98 21.88
C GLN A 114 -10.09 -18.37 20.68
N LEU A 115 -9.01 -17.62 20.40
CA LEU A 115 -8.06 -17.95 19.33
C LEU A 115 -7.31 -19.25 19.60
N ASP A 116 -6.88 -19.47 20.85
CA ASP A 116 -6.13 -20.66 21.24
C ASP A 116 -6.98 -21.93 21.13
N SER A 117 -8.31 -21.82 21.30
CA SER A 117 -9.26 -22.92 21.10
C SER A 117 -9.58 -23.27 19.64
N LEU A 118 -9.17 -22.44 18.67
CA LEU A 118 -9.44 -22.69 17.26
C LEU A 118 -8.49 -23.75 16.69
N SER A 119 -9.02 -24.60 15.80
CA SER A 119 -8.19 -25.42 14.91
C SER A 119 -7.39 -24.56 13.93
N ASP A 120 -6.36 -25.13 13.30
CA ASP A 120 -5.53 -24.41 12.33
C ASP A 120 -6.36 -23.87 11.14
N SER A 121 -7.30 -24.66 10.63
CA SER A 121 -8.21 -24.21 9.56
C SER A 121 -9.10 -23.05 10.02
N GLN A 122 -9.62 -23.11 11.25
CA GLN A 122 -10.43 -22.02 11.81
C GLN A 122 -9.60 -20.74 12.03
N LYS A 123 -8.35 -20.88 12.49
CA LYS A 123 -7.40 -19.76 12.61
C LYS A 123 -7.12 -19.15 11.23
N PHE A 124 -6.93 -19.98 10.21
CA PHE A 124 -6.74 -19.53 8.84
C PHE A 124 -7.94 -18.71 8.35
N PHE A 125 -9.15 -19.26 8.42
CA PHE A 125 -10.37 -18.55 7.99
C PHE A 125 -10.64 -17.27 8.79
N TYR A 126 -10.38 -17.28 10.10
CA TYR A 126 -10.47 -16.08 10.93
C TYR A 126 -9.48 -15.00 10.47
N ASN A 127 -8.23 -15.38 10.23
CA ASN A 127 -7.18 -14.47 9.83
C ASN A 127 -7.46 -13.78 8.48
N ILE A 128 -8.01 -14.50 7.50
CA ILE A 128 -8.31 -13.92 6.19
C ILE A 128 -9.61 -13.10 6.17
N SER A 129 -10.48 -13.23 7.18
CA SER A 129 -11.79 -12.56 7.25
C SER A 129 -11.86 -11.41 8.26
N ARG A 130 -10.90 -11.30 9.17
CA ARG A 130 -10.88 -10.24 10.19
C ARG A 130 -10.66 -8.85 9.55
N THR A 131 -11.37 -7.87 10.08
CA THR A 131 -11.38 -6.48 9.60
C THR A 131 -10.96 -5.47 10.67
N ASP A 132 -10.45 -5.98 11.80
CA ASP A 132 -10.05 -5.21 12.97
C ASP A 132 -8.63 -4.61 12.85
N SER A 133 -7.77 -5.16 11.98
CA SER A 133 -6.44 -4.62 11.71
C SER A 133 -6.12 -4.68 10.22
N LEU A 134 -5.74 -3.54 9.65
CA LEU A 134 -5.29 -3.41 8.27
C LEU A 134 -3.84 -2.96 8.23
N LYS A 135 -3.10 -3.46 7.26
CA LYS A 135 -1.70 -3.08 7.02
C LYS A 135 -1.58 -2.57 5.60
N ILE A 136 -1.03 -1.37 5.45
CA ILE A 136 -0.83 -0.75 4.13
C ILE A 136 0.61 -0.30 3.92
N SER A 137 1.05 -0.29 2.67
CA SER A 137 2.42 0.12 2.32
C SER A 137 2.47 0.82 0.96
N ASN A 138 3.62 1.43 0.65
CA ASN A 138 3.97 1.96 -0.67
C ASN A 138 2.91 2.92 -1.24
N PHE A 139 2.55 3.93 -0.44
CA PHE A 139 1.63 5.00 -0.85
C PHE A 139 2.28 5.92 -1.89
N GLU A 140 1.98 5.68 -3.16
CA GLU A 140 2.65 6.30 -4.32
C GLU A 140 1.67 7.09 -5.18
N GLU A 141 2.03 8.30 -5.60
CA GLU A 141 1.18 9.13 -6.47
C GLU A 141 1.38 8.75 -7.95
N LEU A 142 0.27 8.43 -8.61
CA LEU A 142 0.20 8.17 -10.04
C LEU A 142 0.01 9.50 -10.79
N LYS A 143 1.08 10.28 -10.88
CA LYS A 143 1.06 11.63 -11.48
C LYS A 143 0.47 11.65 -12.90
N SER A 144 0.74 10.62 -13.71
CA SER A 144 0.23 10.50 -15.08
C SER A 144 -1.29 10.40 -15.18
N LEU A 145 -1.98 10.06 -14.08
CA LEU A 145 -3.44 9.92 -14.03
C LEU A 145 -4.14 11.17 -13.48
N SER A 146 -3.41 12.07 -12.83
CA SER A 146 -3.98 13.26 -12.21
C SER A 146 -4.29 14.30 -13.29
N LYS A 147 -5.58 14.47 -13.63
CA LYS A 147 -6.02 15.31 -14.76
C LYS A 147 -6.06 16.81 -14.42
N SER A 148 -6.03 17.16 -13.13
CA SER A 148 -6.10 18.54 -12.67
C SER A 148 -5.32 18.75 -11.37
N PRO A 149 -4.96 20.00 -11.01
CA PRO A 149 -4.33 20.31 -9.73
C PRO A 149 -5.23 20.04 -8.51
N LYS A 150 -6.52 19.81 -8.74
CA LYS A 150 -7.53 19.53 -7.72
C LYS A 150 -7.65 18.05 -7.40
N GLN A 151 -6.99 17.18 -8.17
CA GLN A 151 -7.11 15.74 -8.07
C GLN A 151 -5.73 15.13 -7.97
N LYS A 152 -5.57 14.17 -7.07
CA LYS A 152 -4.39 13.31 -7.00
C LYS A 152 -4.82 11.87 -6.83
N ILE A 153 -4.20 10.98 -7.59
CA ILE A 153 -4.48 9.55 -7.55
C ILE A 153 -3.27 8.86 -6.94
N PHE A 154 -3.53 7.95 -6.00
CA PHE A 154 -2.50 7.17 -5.33
C PHE A 154 -2.75 5.68 -5.50
N LYS A 155 -1.65 4.92 -5.54
CA LYS A 155 -1.59 3.46 -5.42
C LYS A 155 -1.02 3.11 -4.06
N PHE A 156 -1.49 2.01 -3.46
CA PHE A 156 -0.86 1.41 -2.29
C PHE A 156 -1.13 -0.10 -2.24
N TYR A 157 -0.40 -0.79 -1.38
CA TYR A 157 -0.58 -2.23 -1.14
C TYR A 157 -1.33 -2.46 0.17
N LEU A 158 -2.36 -3.29 0.14
CA LEU A 158 -3.11 -3.76 1.30
C LEU A 158 -2.71 -5.20 1.64
N TYR A 159 -2.24 -5.42 2.87
CA TYR A 159 -1.82 -6.72 3.36
C TYR A 159 -2.88 -7.30 4.30
N ASN A 160 -3.56 -8.34 3.81
CA ASN A 160 -4.48 -9.13 4.60
C ASN A 160 -3.72 -10.18 5.42
N PHE A 161 -4.19 -10.45 6.64
CA PHE A 161 -3.50 -11.39 7.51
C PHE A 161 -3.57 -12.81 6.93
N GLY A 162 -2.42 -13.48 6.84
CA GLY A 162 -2.34 -14.86 6.32
C GLY A 162 -2.31 -14.96 4.80
N ILE A 163 -2.36 -13.85 4.06
CA ILE A 163 -2.19 -13.82 2.60
C ILE A 163 -0.82 -13.23 2.26
N MET A 164 -0.01 -13.97 1.49
CA MET A 164 1.35 -13.54 1.14
C MET A 164 1.38 -12.41 0.10
N LYS A 165 0.42 -12.41 -0.83
CA LYS A 165 0.35 -11.41 -1.91
C LYS A 165 -0.56 -10.24 -1.48
N PRO A 166 -0.05 -9.00 -1.44
CA PRO A 166 -0.90 -7.87 -1.13
C PRO A 166 -1.90 -7.60 -2.26
N THR A 167 -3.03 -7.01 -1.91
CA THR A 167 -3.98 -6.45 -2.87
C THR A 167 -3.49 -5.06 -3.28
N ILE A 168 -3.53 -4.73 -4.57
CA ILE A 168 -3.25 -3.37 -5.03
C ILE A 168 -4.52 -2.55 -4.85
N CYS A 169 -4.38 -1.36 -4.26
CA CYS A 169 -5.48 -0.46 -4.04
C CYS A 169 -5.18 0.90 -4.68
N TYR A 170 -6.24 1.55 -5.14
CA TYR A 170 -6.20 2.90 -5.68
C TYR A 170 -7.11 3.80 -4.87
N ILE A 171 -6.66 5.03 -4.66
CA ILE A 171 -7.45 6.06 -3.99
C ILE A 171 -7.33 7.37 -4.74
N GLU A 172 -8.47 8.03 -4.92
CA GLU A 172 -8.53 9.39 -5.45
C GLU A 172 -8.75 10.38 -4.31
N LEU A 173 -7.91 11.40 -4.27
CA LEU A 173 -8.02 12.52 -3.36
C LEU A 173 -8.39 13.77 -4.16
N THR A 174 -9.45 14.45 -3.75
CA THR A 174 -9.85 15.74 -4.34
C THR A 174 -9.72 16.86 -3.33
N ASN A 175 -9.06 17.94 -3.73
CA ASN A 175 -9.01 19.20 -3.01
C ASN A 175 -9.64 20.28 -3.90
N LYS A 176 -10.81 20.80 -3.49
CA LYS A 176 -11.58 21.78 -4.28
C LYS A 176 -10.83 23.10 -4.51
N ASP A 177 -9.94 23.44 -3.58
CA ASP A 177 -9.12 24.65 -3.55
C ASP A 177 -7.73 24.41 -4.17
N GLY A 178 -7.46 23.18 -4.62
CA GLY A 178 -6.18 22.78 -5.19
C GLY A 178 -5.79 23.63 -6.41
N THR A 179 -4.56 24.15 -6.38
CA THR A 179 -3.94 24.91 -7.47
C THR A 179 -2.59 24.30 -7.85
N LYS A 180 -2.02 24.70 -8.99
CA LYS A 180 -0.69 24.21 -9.43
C LYS A 180 0.44 24.58 -8.46
N GLY A 181 0.24 25.59 -7.61
CA GLY A 181 1.22 26.06 -6.65
C GLY A 181 1.19 25.36 -5.29
N PHE A 182 0.16 24.54 -5.01
CA PHE A 182 0.08 23.80 -3.75
C PHE A 182 1.24 22.81 -3.65
N ASP A 183 1.92 22.83 -2.52
CA ASP A 183 2.80 21.72 -2.19
C ASP A 183 1.99 20.46 -1.85
N ARG A 184 2.68 19.32 -1.78
CA ARG A 184 2.02 18.03 -1.60
C ARG A 184 1.30 17.93 -0.26
N ILE A 185 1.86 18.51 0.80
CA ILE A 185 1.35 18.46 2.17
C ILE A 185 0.15 19.40 2.33
N GLU A 186 0.23 20.59 1.74
CA GLU A 186 -0.87 21.56 1.66
C GLU A 186 -2.08 20.94 0.96
N PHE A 187 -1.85 20.24 -0.16
CA PHE A 187 -2.91 19.50 -0.84
C PHE A 187 -3.57 18.47 0.08
N MET A 188 -2.79 17.65 0.81
CA MET A 188 -3.32 16.58 1.68
C MET A 188 -4.19 17.12 2.82
N LYS A 189 -3.85 18.26 3.42
CA LYS A 189 -4.61 18.80 4.57
C LYS A 189 -6.04 19.20 4.21
N GLY A 190 -6.25 19.66 2.98
CA GLY A 190 -7.54 20.14 2.48
C GLY A 190 -8.31 19.15 1.60
N CYS A 191 -7.77 17.94 1.38
CA CYS A 191 -8.41 16.99 0.48
C CYS A 191 -9.52 16.18 1.19
N ARG A 192 -10.27 15.45 0.36
CA ARG A 192 -11.17 14.36 0.76
C ARG A 192 -10.99 13.18 -0.18
N VAL A 193 -11.34 11.99 0.28
CA VAL A 193 -11.35 10.81 -0.57
C VAL A 193 -12.59 10.88 -1.47
N THR A 194 -12.38 10.82 -2.78
CA THR A 194 -13.45 10.86 -3.80
C THR A 194 -13.64 9.54 -4.54
N TYR A 195 -12.73 8.60 -4.36
CA TYR A 195 -12.84 7.26 -4.90
C TYR A 195 -11.88 6.32 -4.20
N PHE A 196 -12.29 5.07 -4.05
CA PHE A 196 -11.47 3.96 -3.58
C PHE A 196 -11.81 2.72 -4.40
N GLU A 197 -10.79 1.97 -4.81
CA GLU A 197 -10.93 0.70 -5.53
C GLU A 197 -9.83 -0.25 -5.06
N ASP A 198 -10.21 -1.49 -4.74
CA ASP A 198 -9.25 -2.58 -4.66
C ASP A 198 -9.21 -3.32 -6.01
N SER A 199 -8.02 -3.71 -6.47
CA SER A 199 -7.86 -4.40 -7.75
C SER A 199 -8.30 -5.88 -7.69
N GLY A 200 -8.88 -6.33 -6.58
CA GLY A 200 -8.94 -7.74 -6.20
C GLY A 200 -7.56 -8.37 -5.98
N ILE A 201 -7.56 -9.64 -5.55
CA ILE A 201 -6.34 -10.46 -5.49
C ILE A 201 -5.87 -10.65 -6.94
N LEU A 202 -4.72 -10.10 -7.29
CA LEU A 202 -4.03 -10.47 -8.51
C LEU A 202 -3.75 -11.99 -8.42
N PHE A 203 -4.43 -12.81 -9.20
CA PHE A 203 -4.01 -14.20 -9.40
C PHE A 203 -2.82 -14.22 -10.36
#